data_AF-A0A7S1XJ24-F1
#
_entry.id   AF-A0A7S1XJ24-F1
#
_cell.length_a   1.000
_cell.length_b   1.000
_cell.length_c   1.000
_cell.angle_alpha   90.00
_cell.angle_beta   90.00
_cell.angle_gamma   90.00
#
_symmetry.space_group_name_H-M   'P 1'
#
loop_
_entity.id
_entity.type
_entity.pdbx_description
1 polymer ?
#
loop_
_entity_poly.entity_id
_entity_poly.type
_entity_poly.pdbx_seq_one_letter_code
_entity_poly.pdbx_strand_id
1 'polypeptide(L)'
;ATILNADVLECASGLIGIPVDGLQRTLTTKNIGTHSIIMVSYSEEAARDARNSLAKSVYATLFDFLIKKINEFFGPEEGQSIIGVLDIFGFESFEINSFEQL
;
A
#
# COMPACT_ATOMS: atom_id res chain seq x y z
N ALA A 1 18.80 -0.64 9.03
CA ALA A 1 18.90 -1.19 7.66
C ALA A 1 19.46 -0.10 6.74
N THR A 2 20.28 -0.48 5.75
CA THR A 2 20.90 0.46 4.79
C THR A 2 20.39 0.17 3.39
N ILE A 3 20.12 1.21 2.60
CA ILE A 3 19.69 1.08 1.21
C ILE A 3 20.93 0.99 0.32
N LEU A 4 20.99 -0.04 -0.54
CA LEU A 4 22.14 -0.27 -1.44
C LEU A 4 21.93 0.30 -2.85
N ASN A 5 20.68 0.54 -3.24
CA ASN A 5 20.26 0.99 -4.57
C ASN A 5 19.63 2.39 -4.50
N ALA A 6 20.48 3.41 -4.39
CA ALA A 6 20.06 4.81 -4.26
C ALA A 6 19.30 5.33 -5.50
N ASP A 7 19.67 4.87 -6.68
CA ASP A 7 19.02 5.20 -7.96
C ASP A 7 17.53 4.82 -7.99
N VAL A 8 17.20 3.62 -7.48
CA VAL A 8 15.82 3.15 -7.40
C VAL A 8 15.02 3.95 -6.36
N LEU A 9 15.66 4.31 -5.24
CA LEU A 9 15.04 5.13 -4.21
C LEU A 9 14.72 6.53 -4.74
N GLU A 10 15.64 7.16 -5.47
CA GLU A 10 15.45 8.47 -6.12
C GLU A 10 14.31 8.43 -7.14
N CYS A 11 14.28 7.39 -7.98
CA CYS A 11 13.21 7.18 -8.94
C CYS A 11 11.84 7.04 -8.25
N ALA A 12 11.73 6.17 -7.24
CA ALA A 12 10.49 5.97 -6.49
C ALA A 12 10.04 7.25 -5.76
N SER A 13 11.00 7.98 -5.17
CA SER A 13 10.78 9.29 -4.54
C SER A 13 10.20 10.30 -5.54
N GLY A 14 10.76 10.39 -6.74
CA GLY A 14 10.26 11.26 -7.81
C GLY A 14 8.85 10.90 -8.29
N LEU A 15 8.55 9.60 -8.42
CA LEU A 15 7.23 9.13 -8.85
C LEU A 15 6.13 9.38 -7.82
N ILE A 16 6.43 9.16 -6.53
CA ILE A 16 5.47 9.32 -5.44
C ILE A 16 5.41 10.78 -4.95
N GLY A 17 6.38 11.62 -5.34
CA GLY A 17 6.43 13.03 -4.96
C GLY A 17 6.85 13.27 -3.50
N ILE A 18 7.62 12.36 -2.92
CA ILE A 18 8.11 12.45 -1.53
C ILE A 18 9.62 12.72 -1.58
N PRO A 19 10.19 13.62 -0.75
CA PRO A 19 11.64 13.82 -0.70
C PRO A 19 12.41 12.52 -0.40
N VAL A 20 13.54 12.32 -1.09
CA VAL A 20 14.37 11.10 -0.99
C VAL A 20 14.73 10.78 0.46
N ASP A 21 15.16 11.77 1.24
CA ASP A 21 15.50 11.61 2.65
C ASP A 21 14.31 11.16 3.51
N GLY A 22 13.12 11.69 3.20
CA GLY A 22 11.87 11.32 3.88
C GLY A 22 11.48 9.88 3.59
N LEU A 23 11.58 9.46 2.32
CA LEU A 23 11.31 8.09 1.92
C LEU A 23 12.34 7.12 2.53
N GLN A 24 13.64 7.45 2.47
CA GLN A 24 14.70 6.67 3.10
C GLN A 24 14.44 6.47 4.59
N ARG A 25 14.17 7.56 5.32
CA ARG A 25 13.92 7.52 6.76
C ARG A 25 12.72 6.65 7.09
N THR A 26 11.64 6.76 6.32
CA THR A 26 10.42 5.95 6.48
C THR A 26 10.69 4.46 6.29
N LEU A 27 11.54 4.10 5.33
CA LEU A 27 11.87 2.70 5.02
C LEU A 27 12.94 2.10 5.95
N THR A 28 13.74 2.92 6.63
CA THR A 28 14.91 2.46 7.39
C THR A 28 14.79 2.65 8.90
N THR A 29 13.85 3.46 9.37
CA THR A 29 13.72 3.78 10.80
C THR A 29 12.28 3.78 11.28
N LYS A 30 12.11 3.48 12.58
CA LYS A 30 10.87 3.70 13.33
C LYS A 30 11.08 4.69 14.46
N ASN A 31 10.03 5.46 14.73
CA ASN A 31 9.94 6.30 15.91
C ASN A 31 9.37 5.47 17.07
N ILE A 32 10.05 5.47 18.21
CA ILE A 32 9.63 4.77 19.43
C ILE A 32 9.60 5.77 20.59
N GLY A 33 8.54 5.71 21.40
CA GLY A 33 8.41 6.51 22.61
C GLY A 33 7.21 7.46 22.59
N THR A 34 6.59 7.66 23.76
CA THR A 34 5.36 8.43 23.91
C THR A 34 5.62 9.88 24.35
N HIS A 35 6.67 10.12 25.14
CA HIS A 35 7.04 11.45 25.66
C HIS A 35 8.33 12.00 25.03
N SER A 36 9.29 11.13 24.72
CA SER A 36 10.47 11.42 23.92
C SER A 36 10.51 10.45 22.75
N ILE A 37 10.37 10.98 21.53
CA ILE A 37 10.44 10.16 20.31
C ILE A 37 11.93 9.90 20.01
N ILE A 38 12.33 8.64 20.10
CA ILE A 38 13.65 8.17 19.72
C ILE A 38 13.54 7.45 18.38
N MET A 39 14.46 7.76 17.47
CA MET A 39 14.52 7.10 16.16
C MET A 39 15.41 5.87 16.25
N VAL A 40 14.87 4.72 15.89
CA VAL A 40 15.57 3.43 15.92
C VAL A 40 15.59 2.84 14.52
N SER A 41 16.74 2.34 14.09
CA SER A 41 16.89 1.66 12.80
C SER A 41 16.11 0.35 12.76
N TYR A 42 15.45 0.06 11.64
CA TYR A 42 14.84 -1.24 11.38
C TYR A 42 15.91 -2.34 11.21
N SER A 43 15.54 -3.58 11.55
CA SER A 43 16.18 -4.78 11.02
C SER A 43 15.95 -4.86 9.51
N GLU A 44 16.70 -5.71 8.80
CA GLU A 44 16.51 -5.89 7.36
C GLU A 44 15.11 -6.42 7.02
N GLU A 45 14.61 -7.37 7.82
CA GLU A 45 13.26 -7.93 7.67
C GLU A 45 12.18 -6.85 7.84
N ALA A 46 12.25 -6.07 8.93
CA ALA A 46 11.28 -5.00 9.17
C ALA A 46 11.33 -3.90 8.09
N ALA A 47 12.51 -3.61 7.53
CA ALA A 47 12.63 -2.68 6.41
C ALA A 47 11.99 -3.24 5.12
N ARG A 48 12.11 -4.55 4.86
CA ARG A 48 11.41 -5.21 3.73
C ARG A 48 9.90 -5.18 3.92
N ASP A 49 9.43 -5.42 5.13
CA ASP A 49 7.99 -5.37 5.46
C ASP A 49 7.44 -3.95 5.35
N ALA A 50 8.19 -2.94 5.81
CA ALA A 50 7.83 -1.53 5.64
C ALA A 50 7.72 -1.16 4.15
N ARG A 51 8.68 -1.57 3.32
CA ARG A 51 8.64 -1.38 1.86
C ARG A 51 7.43 -2.07 1.23
N ASN A 52 7.17 -3.33 1.57
CA ASN A 52 6.05 -4.10 1.02
C ASN A 52 4.71 -3.48 1.45
N SER A 53 4.60 -3.05 2.70
CA SER A 53 3.40 -2.41 3.25
C SER A 53 3.12 -1.07 2.58
N LEU A 54 4.16 -0.26 2.33
CA LEU A 54 4.04 0.97 1.55
C LEU A 54 3.52 0.68 0.15
N ALA A 55 4.09 -0.30 -0.56
CA ALA A 55 3.64 -0.67 -1.90
C ALA A 55 2.18 -1.14 -1.91
N LYS A 56 1.79 -2.01 -0.96
CA LYS A 56 0.40 -2.45 -0.80
C LYS A 56 -0.54 -1.27 -0.51
N SER A 57 -0.15 -0.34 0.35
CA SER A 57 -0.95 0.84 0.70
C SER A 57 -1.15 1.77 -0.50
N VAL A 58 -0.10 1.99 -1.30
CA VAL A 58 -0.19 2.82 -2.52
C VAL A 58 -1.16 2.17 -3.51
N TYR A 59 -1.03 0.87 -3.76
CA TYR A 59 -1.92 0.16 -4.67
C TYR A 59 -3.37 0.15 -4.19
N ALA A 60 -3.62 -0.14 -2.92
CA ALA A 60 -4.96 -0.12 -2.33
C ALA A 60 -5.61 1.26 -2.46
N THR A 61 -4.87 2.32 -2.14
CA THR A 61 -5.37 3.71 -2.26
C THR A 61 -5.69 4.08 -3.71
N LEU A 62 -4.86 3.64 -4.66
CA LEU A 62 -5.10 3.85 -6.09
C LEU A 62 -6.37 3.10 -6.53
N PHE A 63 -6.52 1.84 -6.12
CA PHE A 63 -7.69 1.03 -6.46
C PHE A 63 -8.97 1.69 -5.93
N ASP A 64 -9.01 2.10 -4.66
CA ASP A 64 -10.13 2.81 -4.06
C ASP A 64 -10.45 4.11 -4.80
N PHE A 65 -9.43 4.87 -5.19
CA PHE A 65 -9.61 6.08 -5.99
C PHE A 65 -10.24 5.78 -7.35
N LEU A 66 -9.81 4.71 -8.04
CA LEU A 66 -10.39 4.31 -9.32
C LEU A 66 -11.86 3.90 -9.16
N ILE A 67 -12.19 3.09 -8.16
CA ILE A 67 -13.58 2.71 -7.86
C ILE A 67 -14.43 3.94 -7.60
N LYS A 68 -13.94 4.88 -6.78
CA LYS A 68 -14.64 6.14 -6.52
C LYS A 68 -14.88 6.92 -7.81
N LYS A 69 -13.86 7.06 -8.66
CA LYS A 69 -13.98 7.78 -9.93
C LYS A 69 -15.00 7.13 -10.85
N ILE A 70 -14.97 5.81 -11.00
CA ILE A 70 -15.94 5.08 -11.82
C ILE A 70 -17.36 5.30 -11.29
N ASN A 71 -17.55 5.20 -9.98
CA ASN A 71 -18.87 5.41 -9.36
C ASN A 71 -19.36 6.86 -9.44
N GLU A 72 -18.47 7.86 -9.47
CA GLU A 72 -18.86 9.26 -9.73
C GLU A 72 -19.44 9.45 -11.14
N PHE A 73 -19.00 8.66 -12.14
CA PHE A 73 -19.49 8.77 -13.53
C PHE A 73 -20.70 7.87 -13.83
N PHE A 74 -20.77 6.69 -13.23
CA PHE A 74 -21.80 5.67 -13.55
C PHE A 74 -22.77 5.38 -12.40
N GLY A 75 -22.61 6.03 -11.26
CA GLY A 75 -23.44 5.80 -10.07
C GLY A 75 -24.91 6.13 -10.35
N PRO A 76 -25.86 5.29 -9.87
CA PRO A 76 -27.29 5.56 -10.03
C PRO A 76 -27.71 6.76 -9.19
N GLU A 77 -28.71 7.49 -9.68
CA GLU A 77 -29.35 8.56 -8.90
C GLU A 77 -30.24 7.98 -7.80
N GLU A 78 -30.49 8.76 -6.74
CA GLU A 78 -31.40 8.35 -5.67
C GLU A 78 -32.81 8.04 -6.23
N GLY A 79 -33.36 6.89 -5.83
CA GLY A 79 -34.72 6.46 -6.22
C GLY A 79 -34.80 5.61 -7.49
N GLN A 80 -33.68 5.31 -8.14
CA GLN A 80 -33.66 4.40 -9.30
C GLN A 80 -33.72 2.93 -8.86
N SER A 81 -34.46 2.11 -9.62
CA SER A 81 -34.43 0.64 -9.47
C SER A 81 -33.14 0.09 -10.08
N ILE A 82 -32.50 -0.88 -9.40
CA ILE A 82 -31.19 -1.42 -9.79
C ILE A 82 -31.29 -2.94 -9.99
N ILE A 83 -30.58 -3.45 -11.01
CA ILE A 83 -30.31 -4.88 -11.17
C ILE A 83 -28.82 -5.10 -10.83
N GLY A 84 -28.55 -5.90 -9.81
CA GLY A 84 -27.18 -6.26 -9.41
C GLY A 84 -26.68 -7.48 -10.17
N VAL A 85 -25.44 -7.40 -10.65
CA VAL A 85 -24.71 -8.56 -11.19
C VAL A 85 -23.54 -8.82 -10.26
N LEU A 86 -23.43 -10.06 -9.76
CA LEU A 86 -22.38 -10.45 -8.83
C LEU A 86 -21.30 -11.22 -9.58
N ASP A 87 -20.09 -10.67 -9.56
CA ASP A 87 -18.85 -11.34 -10.00
C ASP A 87 -17.88 -11.33 -8.82
N ILE A 88 -17.57 -12.52 -8.31
CA ILE A 88 -16.69 -12.72 -7.15
C ILE A 88 -15.65 -13.76 -7.52
N PHE A 89 -14.52 -13.72 -6.82
CA PHE A 89 -13.49 -14.74 -6.97
C PHE A 89 -14.08 -16.14 -6.79
N GLY A 90 -13.70 -17.06 -7.68
CA GLY A 90 -14.11 -18.45 -7.61
C GLY A 90 -13.39 -19.22 -6.51
N PHE A 91 -13.78 -20.48 -6.31
CA PHE A 91 -13.06 -21.37 -5.40
C PHE A 91 -11.67 -21.69 -5.95
N GLU A 92 -10.62 -21.39 -5.19
CA GLU A 92 -9.23 -21.71 -5.50
C GLU A 92 -8.68 -22.71 -4.47
N SER A 93 -7.89 -23.69 -4.92
CA SER A 93 -7.19 -24.63 -4.06
C SER A 93 -5.79 -24.89 -4.62
N PHE A 94 -4.78 -24.37 -3.92
CA PHE A 94 -3.38 -24.53 -4.27
C PHE A 94 -2.69 -25.54 -3.35
N GLU A 95 -1.47 -25.96 -3.69
CA GLU A 95 -0.65 -26.83 -2.81
C GLU A 95 -0.38 -26.19 -1.45
N ILE A 96 -0.25 -24.85 -1.42
CA ILE A 96 -0.14 -24.05 -0.20
C ILE A 96 -1.12 -22.88 -0.32
N ASN A 97 -2.15 -22.89 0.51
CA ASN A 97 -3.11 -21.80 0.60
C ASN A 97 -2.64 -20.77 1.64
N SER A 98 -2.77 -19.49 1.31
CA SER A 98 -2.50 -18.35 2.19
C SER A 98 -3.80 -17.80 2.81
N PHE A 99 -3.71 -16.72 3.60
CA PHE A 99 -4.89 -16.13 4.22
C PHE A 99 -5.92 -15.65 3.18
N GLU A 100 -5.43 -15.26 2.01
CA GLU A 100 -6.22 -14.79 0.89
C GLU A 100 -7.16 -15.86 0.27
N GLN A 101 -6.90 -17.15 0.53
CA GLN A 101 -7.75 -18.26 0.06
C GLN A 101 -8.70 -18.83 1.13
N LEU A 102 -8.69 -18.29 2.37
CA LEU A 102 -9.61 -18.71 3.44
C LEU A 102 -11.01 -18.10 3.23
#